data_AF-A0A534A0E3-F1
#
_entry.id   AF-A0A534A0E3-F1
#
_cell.length_a   1.000
_cell.length_b   1.000
_cell.length_c   1.000
_cell.angle_alpha   90.00
_cell.angle_beta   90.00
_cell.angle_gamma   90.00
#
_symmetry.space_group_name_H-M   'P 1'
#
loop_
_entity.id
_entity.type
_entity.pdbx_description
1 polymer ?
#
loop_
_entity_poly.entity_id
_entity_poly.type
_entity_poly.pdbx_seq_one_letter_code
_entity_poly.pdbx_strand_id
1 'polypeptide(L)' 'MGSSLDLFAAVAPEGAWTVTEVTRRARAVVEAGLAPLWVRGEISGFKAWQSGHWYFTLRDRGAQIRCVMFQKENRRLPT' A
#
# COMPACT_ATOMS: atom_id res chain seq x y z
N MET A 1 10.43 -16.79 -27.96
CA MET A 1 11.59 -16.97 -27.07
C MET A 1 11.61 -15.81 -26.08
N GLY A 2 10.87 -15.91 -24.97
CA GLY A 2 10.97 -14.97 -23.87
C GLY A 2 11.76 -15.64 -22.76
N SER A 3 12.99 -15.20 -22.51
CA SER A 3 13.73 -15.66 -21.34
C SER A 3 12.95 -15.21 -20.10
N SER A 4 12.44 -16.17 -19.34
CA SER A 4 12.02 -15.91 -17.96
C SER A 4 13.23 -15.33 -17.26
N LEU A 5 13.23 -14.03 -16.97
CA LEU A 5 14.14 -13.44 -16.01
C LEU A 5 13.88 -14.19 -14.72
N ASP A 6 14.77 -15.12 -14.39
CA ASP A 6 14.75 -15.74 -13.08
C ASP A 6 15.11 -14.64 -12.08
N LEU A 7 14.06 -14.00 -11.57
CA LEU A 7 14.10 -12.88 -10.63
C LEU A 7 14.85 -13.26 -9.35
N PHE A 8 14.99 -14.56 -9.08
CA PHE A 8 15.60 -15.11 -7.88
C PHE A 8 17.01 -15.68 -8.13
N ALA A 9 17.37 -16.06 -9.36
CA ALA A 9 18.74 -16.49 -9.69
C ALA A 9 19.78 -15.36 -9.60
N ALA A 10 19.34 -14.10 -9.75
CA ALA A 10 20.25 -12.94 -9.73
C ALA A 10 20.61 -12.44 -8.32
N VAL A 11 20.01 -12.99 -7.24
CA VAL A 11 20.14 -12.44 -5.89
C VAL A 11 20.40 -13.55 -4.89
N ALA A 12 21.66 -13.72 -4.51
CA ALA A 12 22.05 -14.66 -3.48
C ALA A 12 21.64 -14.14 -2.08
N PRO A 13 21.35 -15.03 -1.10
CA PRO A 13 20.82 -14.65 0.22
C PRO A 13 21.67 -13.63 0.98
N GLU A 14 22.99 -13.64 0.77
CA GLU A 14 23.95 -12.69 1.35
C GLU A 14 23.72 -11.23 0.93
N GLY A 15 23.02 -11.00 -0.19
CA GLY A 15 22.63 -9.67 -0.67
C GLY A 15 21.16 -9.32 -0.41
N ALA A 16 20.40 -10.20 0.25
CA ALA A 16 18.98 -10.00 0.49
C ALA A 16 18.75 -8.84 1.47
N TRP A 17 17.83 -7.95 1.11
CA TRP A 17 17.41 -6.88 2.00
C TRP A 17 16.47 -7.41 3.08
N THR A 18 16.63 -6.90 4.30
CA THR A 18 15.67 -7.10 5.38
C THR A 18 14.32 -6.45 5.04
N VAL A 19 13.25 -6.93 5.68
CA VAL A 19 11.90 -6.34 5.56
C VAL A 19 11.93 -4.84 5.87
N THR A 20 12.71 -4.43 6.88
CA THR A 20 12.90 -3.03 7.27
C THR A 20 13.53 -2.21 6.14
N GLU A 21 14.57 -2.73 5.48
CA GLU A 21 15.24 -2.03 4.38
C GLU A 21 14.33 -1.84 3.17
N VAL A 22 13.62 -2.90 2.77
CA VAL A 22 12.66 -2.82 1.67
C VAL A 22 11.56 -1.82 2.00
N THR A 23 10.97 -1.90 3.18
CA THR A 23 9.86 -1.02 3.59
C THR A 23 10.31 0.44 3.65
N ARG A 24 11.48 0.72 4.23
CA ARG A 24 12.05 2.07 4.32
C ARG A 24 12.31 2.66 2.93
N ARG A 25 12.90 1.88 2.03
CA ARG A 25 13.20 2.34 0.66
C ARG A 25 11.94 2.54 -0.17
N ALA A 26 11.00 1.60 -0.11
CA ALA A 26 9.72 1.72 -0.80
C ALA A 26 8.97 2.99 -0.36
N ARG A 27 8.94 3.25 0.96
CA ARG A 27 8.36 4.49 1.51
C ARG A 27 9.04 5.74 0.95
N ALA A 28 10.37 5.79 0.94
CA ALA A 28 11.11 6.94 0.45
C ALA A 28 10.84 7.23 -1.04
N VAL A 29 10.76 6.19 -1.88
CA VAL A 29 10.42 6.35 -3.31
C VAL A 29 9.01 6.90 -3.48
N VAL A 30 8.04 6.37 -2.73
CA VAL A 30 6.64 6.83 -2.79
C VAL A 30 6.53 8.28 -2.31
N GLU A 31 7.14 8.62 -1.17
CA GLU A 31 7.08 9.98 -0.61
C GLU A 31 7.82 11.02 -1.48
N ALA A 32 8.89 10.63 -2.16
CA ALA A 32 9.59 11.50 -3.10
C ALA A 32 8.84 11.70 -4.43
N GLY A 33 8.14 10.65 -4.91
CA GLY A 33 7.42 10.67 -6.17
C GLY A 33 5.99 11.21 -6.08
N LEU A 34 5.36 11.17 -4.89
CA LEU A 34 3.98 11.58 -4.67
C LEU A 34 3.90 12.58 -3.52
N ALA A 35 3.70 13.85 -3.87
CA ALA A 35 3.25 14.85 -2.91
C ALA A 35 1.85 14.49 -2.37
N PRO A 36 1.43 15.04 -1.20
CA PRO A 36 0.08 14.84 -0.69
C PRO A 36 -0.98 15.18 -1.75
N LEU A 37 -1.88 14.23 -2.01
CA LEU A 37 -2.86 14.32 -3.09
C LEU A 37 -4.20 13.71 -2.71
N TRP A 38 -5.23 14.08 -3.46
CA TRP A 38 -6.55 13.45 -3.40
C TRP A 38 -6.65 12.29 -4.38
N VAL A 39 -7.21 11.16 -3.93
CA VAL A 39 -7.52 10.00 -4.77
C VAL A 39 -9.03 9.78 -4.77
N ARG A 40 -9.60 9.53 -5.96
CA ARG A 40 -11.01 9.17 -6.14
C ARG A 40 -11.13 7.74 -6.62
N GLY A 41 -12.11 7.02 -6.10
CA GLY A 41 -12.47 5.67 -6.55
C GLY A 41 -13.69 5.15 -5.82
N GLU A 42 -14.13 3.95 -6.18
CA GLU A 42 -15.19 3.25 -5.47
C GLU A 42 -14.61 2.55 -4.22
N ILE A 43 -15.34 2.61 -3.11
CA ILE A 43 -15.00 1.87 -1.90
C ILE A 43 -15.52 0.44 -2.02
N SER A 44 -14.66 -0.54 -1.76
CA SER A 44 -15.02 -1.96 -1.70
C SER A 44 -14.44 -2.61 -0.44
N GLY A 45 -15.07 -3.71 0.00
CA GLY A 45 -14.57 -4.53 1.11
C GLY A 45 -14.41 -3.77 2.43
N PHE A 46 -15.24 -2.75 2.69
CA PHE A 46 -15.18 -1.94 3.90
C PHE A 46 -15.41 -2.79 5.16
N LYS A 47 -14.53 -2.65 6.16
CA LYS A 47 -14.61 -3.30 7.47
C LYS A 47 -14.22 -2.32 8.57
N ALA A 48 -15.13 -2.07 9.50
CA ALA A 48 -14.85 -1.38 10.76
C ALA A 48 -14.45 -2.41 11.82
N TRP A 49 -13.16 -2.50 12.13
CA TRP A 49 -12.64 -3.48 13.09
C TRP A 49 -12.79 -3.01 14.53
N GLN A 50 -12.71 -3.96 15.48
CA GLN A 50 -12.83 -3.67 16.92
C GLN A 50 -11.75 -2.74 17.46
N SER A 51 -10.58 -2.65 16.81
CA SER A 51 -9.54 -1.65 17.12
C SER A 51 -9.98 -0.21 16.82
N GLY A 52 -11.11 -0.03 16.13
CA GLY A 52 -11.63 1.26 15.70
C GLY A 52 -11.05 1.75 14.37
N HIS A 53 -10.11 1.02 13.75
CA HIS A 53 -9.63 1.33 12.41
C HIS A 53 -10.59 0.80 11.35
N TRP A 54 -10.75 1.57 10.27
CA TRP A 54 -11.47 1.11 9.09
C TRP A 54 -10.49 0.64 8.04
N TYR A 55 -10.77 -0.50 7.44
CA TYR A 55 -10.01 -1.03 6.33
C TYR A 55 -10.93 -1.15 5.12
N PHE A 56 -10.46 -0.71 3.97
CA PHE A 56 -11.22 -0.78 2.73
C PHE A 56 -10.26 -0.76 1.54
N THR A 57 -10.79 -0.98 0.35
CA THR A 57 -10.03 -0.83 -0.90
C THR A 57 -10.68 0.26 -1.74
N LEU A 58 -9.87 1.20 -2.22
CA LEU A 58 -10.26 2.17 -3.23
C LEU A 58 -9.92 1.62 -4.61
N ARG A 59 -10.88 1.58 -5.54
CA ARG A 59 -10.70 0.97 -6.86
C ARG A 59 -11.28 1.78 -8.01
N ASP A 60 -10.74 1.55 -9.19
CA ASP A 60 -11.33 1.92 -10.48
C ASP A 60 -11.28 0.70 -11.44
N ARG A 61 -11.36 0.92 -12.75
CA ARG A 61 -11.36 -0.18 -13.75
C ARG A 61 -9.99 -0.85 -13.93
N GLY A 62 -8.89 -0.14 -13.65
CA GLY A 62 -7.53 -0.58 -13.96
C GLY A 62 -6.68 -0.87 -12.73
N ALA A 63 -7.05 -0.34 -11.56
CA ALA A 63 -6.23 -0.42 -10.36
C ALA A 63 -7.05 -0.45 -9.06
N GLN A 64 -6.38 -0.88 -7.99
CA GLN A 64 -6.90 -0.84 -6.63
C GLN A 64 -5.80 -0.53 -5.61
N ILE A 65 -6.18 0.14 -4.53
CA ILE A 65 -5.30 0.50 -3.42
C ILE A 65 -5.97 0.07 -2.11
N ARG A 66 -5.24 -0.70 -1.28
CA ARG A 66 -5.69 -1.03 0.07
C ARG A 66 -5.47 0.17 0.98
N CYS A 67 -6.51 0.56 1.71
CA CYS A 67 -6.53 1.74 2.54
C CYS A 67 -6.84 1.37 4.00
N VAL A 68 -6.24 2.13 4.90
CA VAL A 68 -6.61 2.17 6.32
C VAL A 68 -7.02 3.60 6.66
N MET A 69 -8.15 3.75 7.33
CA MET A 69 -8.51 4.98 8.02
C MET A 69 -8.35 4.72 9.52
N PHE A 70 -7.35 5.37 10.10
CA PHE A 70 -7.06 5.25 11.50
C PHE A 70 -8.20 5.84 12.35
N GLN A 71 -8.31 5.37 13.60
CA GLN A 71 -9.46 5.64 14.46
C GLN A 71 -9.57 7.14 14.81
N LYS A 72 -8.44 7.83 14.93
CA LYS A 72 -8.43 9.26 15.28
C LYS A 72 -8.98 10.11 14.14
N GLU A 73 -8.83 9.64 12.90
CA GLU A 73 -9.21 10.30 11.67
C GLU A 73 -10.68 9.99 11.34
N ASN A 74 -11.13 8.74 11.45
CA ASN A 74 -12.53 8.40 11.15
C ASN A 74 -13.52 9.04 12.14
N ARG A 75 -13.13 9.27 13.39
CA ARG A 75 -13.93 10.01 14.39
C ARG A 75 -14.16 11.48 14.05
N ARG A 76 -13.45 12.03 13.06
CA ARG A 76 -13.62 13.42 12.60
C ARG A 76 -14.61 13.53 11.45
N LEU A 77 -15.11 12.41 10.93
CA LEU A 77 -16.12 12.45 9.88
C LEU A 77 -17.44 12.96 10.47
N PRO A 78 -18.17 13.82 9.73
CA PRO A 78 -19.52 14.22 10.12
C PRO A 78 -20.43 13.00 10.26
N THR A 79 -21.29 13.01 11.27
CA THR A 79 -22.38 12.04 11.47
C THR A 79 -23.60 12.39 10.64
#